data_AF-A0AAY4DQ54-F1
#
_entry.id   AF-A0AAY4DQ54-F1
#
_cell.length_a   1.000
_cell.length_b   1.000
_cell.length_c   1.000
_cell.angle_alpha   90.00
_cell.angle_beta   90.00
_cell.angle_gamma   90.00
#
_symmetry.space_group_name_H-M   'P 1'
#
loop_
_entity.id
_entity.type
_entity.pdbx_description
1 polymer ?
#
loop_
_entity_poly.entity_id
_entity_poly.type
_entity_poly.pdbx_seq_one_letter_code
_entity_poly.pdbx_strand_id
1 'polypeptide(L)'
;CLTSTQLVENEEQFQKKLADVIVNAEKDVSVGVRLARRLPLPVENEETRPCIDLVVFIINLSFERSFQSVELSLKYVDPGFFLGKVCFLVTGARCWSVSSDRLQSVRKLATSLRCPLLYAEDQTVEGVNTAAARLLRVLKVTAGLTPWATGLSLSTLTRCTLSSDLEGDFD
;
A
#
# COMPACT_ATOMS: atom_id res chain seq x y z
N CYS A 1 -0.23 3.89 -22.34
CA CYS A 1 0.79 3.44 -21.39
C CYS A 1 0.22 2.32 -20.55
N LEU A 2 0.95 1.22 -20.38
CA LEU A 2 0.58 0.16 -19.44
C LEU A 2 0.84 0.70 -18.04
N THR A 3 -0.20 0.79 -17.22
CA THR A 3 -0.07 1.22 -15.82
C THR A 3 0.40 0.04 -14.98
N SER A 4 1.44 0.17 -14.16
CA SER A 4 1.97 -0.96 -13.39
C SER A 4 2.03 -0.71 -11.88
N THR A 5 1.57 -1.71 -11.12
CA THR A 5 1.65 -1.72 -9.66
C THR A 5 2.39 -2.95 -9.16
N GLN A 6 3.15 -2.78 -8.08
CA GLN A 6 3.86 -3.86 -7.40
C GLN A 6 3.27 -4.10 -6.02
N LEU A 7 2.66 -5.27 -5.82
CA LEU A 7 2.16 -5.71 -4.52
C LEU A 7 3.28 -6.47 -3.80
N VAL A 8 3.63 -6.02 -2.59
CA VAL A 8 4.64 -6.64 -1.75
C VAL A 8 3.97 -7.19 -0.49
N GLU A 9 4.00 -8.51 -0.32
CA GLU A 9 3.37 -9.18 0.81
C GLU A 9 4.15 -10.43 1.26
N ASN A 10 4.37 -10.55 2.57
CA ASN A 10 5.16 -11.62 3.16
C ASN A 10 4.34 -12.92 3.34
N GLU A 11 4.41 -13.82 2.35
CA GLU A 11 3.77 -15.16 2.29
C GLU A 11 2.25 -15.22 2.44
N GLU A 12 1.62 -14.09 2.75
CA GLU A 12 0.18 -13.96 2.93
C GLU A 12 -0.50 -13.98 1.54
N GLN A 13 -1.70 -14.57 1.49
CA GLN A 13 -2.38 -14.96 0.24
C GLN A 13 -3.23 -13.82 -0.36
N PHE A 14 -3.27 -12.66 0.28
CA PHE A 14 -4.19 -11.60 -0.08
C PHE A 14 -3.80 -10.91 -1.39
N GLN A 15 -2.50 -10.75 -1.66
CA GLN A 15 -1.95 -10.13 -2.87
C GLN A 15 -2.42 -10.83 -4.14
N LYS A 16 -2.58 -12.16 -4.12
CA LYS A 16 -3.06 -12.92 -5.29
C LYS A 16 -4.53 -12.60 -5.57
N LYS A 17 -5.38 -12.71 -4.55
CA LYS A 17 -6.81 -12.37 -4.64
C LYS A 17 -7.00 -10.92 -5.11
N LEU A 18 -6.21 -10.01 -4.54
CA LEU A 18 -6.24 -8.60 -4.86
C LEU A 18 -5.78 -8.34 -6.31
N ALA A 19 -4.72 -9.00 -6.77
CA ALA A 19 -4.25 -8.91 -8.15
C ALA A 19 -5.30 -9.39 -9.15
N ASP A 20 -5.94 -10.54 -8.88
CA ASP A 20 -7.00 -11.08 -9.74
C ASP A 20 -8.14 -10.07 -9.87
N VAL A 21 -8.56 -9.43 -8.78
CA VAL A 21 -9.61 -8.40 -8.83
C VAL A 21 -9.14 -7.16 -9.59
N ILE A 22 -7.92 -6.67 -9.34
CA ILE A 22 -7.38 -5.47 -10.01
C ILE A 22 -7.31 -5.65 -11.52
N VAL A 23 -6.81 -6.81 -11.98
CA VAL A 23 -6.68 -7.13 -13.41
C VAL A 23 -8.05 -7.24 -14.09
N ASN A 24 -9.06 -7.75 -13.38
CA ASN A 24 -10.41 -7.94 -13.93
C ASN A 24 -11.31 -6.70 -13.79
N ALA A 25 -10.98 -5.75 -12.90
CA ALA A 25 -11.81 -4.60 -12.61
C ALA A 25 -11.71 -3.50 -13.67
N GLU A 26 -10.58 -3.38 -14.37
CA GLU A 26 -10.32 -2.27 -15.28
C GLU A 26 -10.41 -2.70 -16.75
N LYS A 27 -11.32 -2.07 -17.51
CA LYS A 27 -11.53 -2.36 -18.93
C LYS A 27 -10.92 -1.30 -19.85
N ASP A 28 -10.76 -0.08 -19.35
CA ASP A 28 -10.34 1.07 -20.15
C ASP A 28 -8.82 1.28 -20.10
N VAL A 29 -8.15 0.76 -19.07
CA VAL A 29 -6.71 0.90 -18.85
C VAL A 29 -6.10 -0.48 -18.61
N SER A 30 -5.08 -0.83 -19.39
CA SER A 30 -4.31 -2.05 -19.13
C SER A 30 -3.47 -1.86 -17.86
N VAL A 31 -3.72 -2.69 -16.85
CA VAL A 31 -3.02 -2.67 -15.56
C VAL A 31 -2.14 -3.91 -15.41
N GLY A 32 -0.83 -3.72 -15.31
CA GLY A 32 0.14 -4.78 -15.01
C GLY A 32 0.39 -4.90 -13.51
N VAL A 33 -0.02 -6.02 -12.91
CA VAL A 33 0.20 -6.29 -11.47
C VAL A 33 1.40 -7.22 -11.29
N ARG A 34 2.34 -6.82 -10.43
CA ARG A 34 3.53 -7.61 -10.07
C ARG A 34 3.45 -8.01 -8.62
N LEU A 35 3.73 -9.28 -8.33
CA LEU A 35 3.73 -9.81 -6.98
C LEU A 35 5.16 -10.01 -6.51
N ALA A 36 5.42 -9.61 -5.27
CA ALA A 36 6.70 -9.75 -4.63
C ALA A 36 6.49 -10.19 -3.19
N ARG A 37 7.34 -11.09 -2.68
CA ARG A 37 7.29 -11.45 -1.27
C ARG A 37 7.95 -10.39 -0.40
N ARG A 38 9.12 -9.91 -0.84
CA ARG A 38 9.99 -8.95 -0.16
C ARG A 38 10.83 -8.19 -1.19
N LEU A 39 11.49 -7.13 -0.75
CA LEU A 39 12.51 -6.42 -1.51
C LEU A 39 13.91 -6.64 -0.90
N PRO A 40 14.99 -6.58 -1.69
CA PRO A 40 15.02 -6.29 -3.12
C PRO A 40 14.50 -7.46 -3.96
N LEU A 41 14.03 -7.17 -5.16
CA LEU A 41 13.73 -8.21 -6.14
C LEU A 41 15.04 -8.82 -6.65
N PRO A 42 15.03 -10.08 -7.13
CA PRO A 42 16.20 -10.67 -7.79
C PRO A 42 16.71 -9.77 -8.92
N VAL A 43 18.03 -9.75 -9.09
CA VAL A 43 18.73 -8.92 -10.10
C VAL A 43 18.52 -9.44 -11.53
N GLU A 44 18.00 -10.66 -11.67
CA GLU A 44 17.59 -11.16 -12.97
C GLU A 44 16.52 -10.25 -13.57
N ASN A 45 16.76 -9.72 -14.76
CA ASN A 45 15.85 -8.83 -15.51
C ASN A 45 15.71 -7.41 -14.98
N GLU A 46 16.72 -6.83 -14.32
CA GLU A 46 16.71 -5.40 -13.99
C GLU A 46 16.59 -4.50 -15.22
N GLU A 47 17.34 -4.79 -16.29
CA GLU A 47 17.33 -3.96 -17.51
C GLU A 47 16.02 -4.01 -18.30
N THR A 48 15.28 -5.11 -18.16
CA THR A 48 13.97 -5.29 -18.81
C THR A 48 12.80 -5.03 -17.87
N ARG A 49 13.07 -4.56 -16.64
CA ARG A 49 12.05 -4.27 -15.64
C ARG A 49 11.26 -3.02 -16.09
N PRO A 50 9.96 -3.15 -16.42
CA PRO A 50 9.13 -2.00 -16.73
C PRO A 50 9.02 -1.08 -15.51
N CYS A 51 8.78 0.19 -15.81
CA CYS A 51 8.55 1.24 -14.81
C CYS A 51 7.38 0.86 -13.90
N ILE A 52 7.53 1.10 -12.60
CA ILE A 52 6.51 0.85 -11.59
C ILE A 52 5.89 2.20 -11.21
N ASP A 53 4.57 2.32 -11.35
CA ASP A 53 3.84 3.55 -11.02
C ASP A 53 3.45 3.60 -9.53
N LEU A 54 3.31 2.44 -8.89
CA LEU A 54 2.94 2.31 -7.47
C LEU A 54 3.53 1.04 -6.85
N VAL A 55 4.12 1.17 -5.66
CA VAL A 55 4.49 0.06 -4.80
C VAL A 55 3.51 0.01 -3.63
N VAL A 56 2.85 -1.12 -3.44
CA VAL A 56 1.89 -1.35 -2.36
C VAL A 56 2.46 -2.38 -1.39
N PHE A 57 2.78 -1.94 -0.18
CA PHE A 57 3.16 -2.84 0.91
C PHE A 57 1.92 -3.29 1.66
N ILE A 58 1.64 -4.57 1.63
CA ILE A 58 0.52 -5.19 2.34
C ILE A 58 1.03 -5.64 3.71
N ILE A 59 0.37 -5.17 4.77
CA ILE A 59 0.71 -5.46 6.16
C ILE A 59 -0.49 -6.11 6.83
N ASN A 60 -0.35 -7.38 7.19
CA ASN A 60 -1.36 -8.07 7.98
C ASN A 60 -1.10 -7.88 9.47
N LEU A 61 -2.03 -7.19 10.14
CA LEU A 61 -1.94 -6.94 11.57
C LEU A 61 -2.13 -8.18 12.44
N SER A 62 -2.51 -9.33 11.88
CA SER A 62 -2.55 -10.59 12.63
C SER A 62 -1.17 -11.21 12.81
N PHE A 63 -0.19 -10.88 11.95
CA PHE A 63 1.13 -11.52 11.94
C PHE A 63 2.27 -10.50 12.06
N GLU A 64 3.04 -10.58 13.15
CA GLU A 64 4.14 -9.64 13.42
C GLU A 64 5.19 -9.64 12.30
N ARG A 65 5.50 -10.83 11.77
CA ARG A 65 6.46 -11.01 10.67
C ARG A 65 6.07 -10.26 9.39
N SER A 66 4.78 -9.98 9.18
CA SER A 66 4.29 -9.18 8.04
C SER A 66 4.85 -7.76 8.11
N PHE A 67 4.74 -7.12 9.29
CA PHE A 67 5.25 -5.76 9.51
C PHE A 67 6.78 -5.69 9.44
N GLN A 68 7.48 -6.60 10.14
CA GLN A 68 8.95 -6.66 10.11
C GLN A 68 9.49 -6.83 8.68
N SER A 69 8.82 -7.66 7.87
CA SER A 69 9.20 -7.87 6.48
C SER A 69 9.08 -6.60 5.63
N VAL A 70 8.07 -5.76 5.89
CA VAL A 70 7.91 -4.46 5.24
C VAL A 70 9.02 -3.51 5.67
N GLU A 71 9.32 -3.41 6.96
CA GLU A 71 10.42 -2.58 7.47
C GLU A 71 11.77 -2.93 6.84
N LEU A 72 12.05 -4.23 6.65
CA LEU A 72 13.25 -4.69 5.97
C LEU A 72 13.24 -4.35 4.47
N SER A 73 12.09 -4.49 3.82
CA SER A 73 11.94 -4.24 2.37
C SER A 73 12.08 -2.76 2.02
N LEU A 74 11.66 -1.85 2.91
CA LEU A 74 11.70 -0.41 2.69
C LEU A 74 13.13 0.14 2.49
N LYS A 75 14.14 -0.53 3.05
CA LYS A 75 15.56 -0.16 2.90
C LYS A 75 16.06 -0.21 1.45
N TYR A 76 15.35 -0.94 0.59
CA TYR A 76 15.70 -1.17 -0.81
C TYR A 76 14.81 -0.37 -1.77
N VAL A 77 13.90 0.46 -1.25
CA VAL A 77 13.05 1.33 -2.06
C VAL A 77 13.79 2.63 -2.33
N ASP A 78 13.88 3.02 -3.60
CA ASP A 78 14.45 4.31 -3.99
C ASP A 78 13.69 5.47 -3.30
N PRO A 79 14.39 6.44 -2.69
CA PRO A 79 13.74 7.53 -1.96
C PRO A 79 12.71 8.33 -2.76
N GLY A 80 12.88 8.42 -4.09
CA GLY A 80 11.95 9.10 -4.99
C GLY A 80 10.57 8.44 -5.03
N PHE A 81 10.45 7.15 -4.72
CA PHE A 81 9.15 6.48 -4.64
C PHE A 81 8.28 6.99 -3.49
N PHE A 82 8.88 7.46 -2.38
CA PHE A 82 8.12 8.02 -1.26
C PHE A 82 7.43 9.36 -1.60
N LEU A 83 7.71 9.94 -2.76
CA LEU A 83 7.02 11.11 -3.30
C LEU A 83 5.68 10.73 -3.96
N GLY A 84 4.92 9.87 -3.29
CA GLY A 84 3.56 9.49 -3.69
C GLY A 84 3.44 8.22 -4.54
N LYS A 85 4.50 7.42 -4.70
CA LYS A 85 4.47 6.11 -5.40
C LYS A 85 4.57 4.91 -4.46
N VAL A 86 4.49 5.14 -3.14
CA VAL A 86 4.39 4.07 -2.14
C VAL A 86 3.05 4.20 -1.44
N CYS A 87 2.36 3.09 -1.20
CA CYS A 87 1.13 3.01 -0.42
C CYS A 87 1.21 1.82 0.55
N PHE A 88 0.72 2.00 1.77
CA PHE A 88 0.54 0.91 2.72
C PHE A 88 -0.92 0.43 2.72
N LEU A 89 -1.12 -0.87 2.66
CA LEU A 89 -2.43 -1.51 2.75
C LEU A 89 -2.45 -2.44 3.95
N VAL A 90 -3.35 -2.18 4.90
CA VAL A 90 -3.41 -2.86 6.18
C VAL A 90 -4.61 -3.78 6.23
N THR A 91 -4.39 -5.05 6.55
CA THR A 91 -5.44 -6.05 6.78
C THR A 91 -5.46 -6.50 8.24
N GLY A 92 -6.50 -7.20 8.66
CA GLY A 92 -6.62 -7.73 10.03
C GLY A 92 -6.90 -6.68 11.12
N ALA A 93 -7.06 -5.39 10.79
CA ALA A 93 -7.26 -4.32 11.78
C ALA A 93 -8.50 -4.45 12.66
N ARG A 94 -9.48 -5.27 12.25
CA ARG A 94 -10.70 -5.58 13.01
C ARG A 94 -10.58 -6.84 13.88
N CYS A 95 -9.43 -7.53 13.83
CA CYS A 95 -9.23 -8.73 14.62
C CYS A 95 -8.95 -8.34 16.09
N TRP A 96 -9.70 -8.93 17.02
CA TRP A 96 -9.65 -8.61 18.45
C TRP A 96 -8.30 -8.92 19.10
N SER A 97 -7.48 -9.77 18.47
CA SER A 97 -6.14 -10.13 18.93
C SER A 97 -5.05 -9.14 18.52
N VAL A 98 -5.39 -8.09 17.75
CA VAL A 98 -4.41 -7.09 17.31
C VAL A 98 -4.06 -6.17 18.47
N SER A 99 -2.79 -6.18 18.87
CA SER A 99 -2.24 -5.20 19.80
C SER A 99 -2.37 -3.79 19.22
N SER A 100 -2.95 -2.86 19.98
CA SER A 100 -3.03 -1.42 19.65
C SER A 100 -1.66 -0.87 19.20
N ASP A 101 -0.58 -1.34 19.85
CA ASP A 101 0.80 -0.91 19.57
C ASP A 101 1.24 -1.18 18.13
N ARG A 102 0.89 -2.34 17.56
CA ARG A 102 1.27 -2.67 16.17
C ARG A 102 0.57 -1.76 15.16
N LEU A 103 -0.72 -1.49 15.38
CA LEU A 103 -1.46 -0.54 14.54
C LEU A 103 -0.85 0.87 14.63
N GLN A 104 -0.44 1.29 15.83
CA GLN A 104 0.24 2.57 16.04
C GLN A 104 1.61 2.63 15.35
N SER A 105 2.40 1.55 15.41
CA SER A 105 3.69 1.48 14.70
C SER A 105 3.52 1.60 13.19
N VAL A 106 2.52 0.94 12.60
CA VAL A 106 2.21 1.07 11.17
C VAL A 106 1.79 2.50 10.82
N ARG A 107 0.97 3.15 11.65
CA ARG A 107 0.58 4.56 11.44
C ARG A 107 1.79 5.48 11.51
N LYS A 108 2.64 5.35 12.53
CA LYS A 108 3.88 6.12 12.69
C LYS A 108 4.79 5.95 11.48
N LEU A 109 4.96 4.72 11.00
CA LEU A 109 5.74 4.43 9.79
C LEU A 109 5.19 5.15 8.56
N ALA A 110 3.88 5.03 8.30
CA ALA A 110 3.23 5.67 7.16
C ALA A 110 3.34 7.21 7.20
N THR A 111 3.14 7.81 8.38
CA THR A 111 3.31 9.24 8.59
C THR A 111 4.75 9.69 8.38
N SER A 112 5.73 8.95 8.92
CA SER A 112 7.15 9.26 8.78
C SER A 112 7.59 9.24 7.31
N LEU A 113 7.07 8.29 6.54
CA LEU A 113 7.38 8.14 5.11
C LEU A 113 6.44 8.93 4.20
N ARG A 114 5.49 9.68 4.77
CA ARG A 114 4.47 10.46 4.05
C ARG A 114 3.72 9.64 2.99
N CYS A 115 3.46 8.38 3.31
CA CYS A 115 2.77 7.45 2.43
C CYS A 115 1.30 7.30 2.83
N PRO A 116 0.39 7.11 1.87
CA PRO A 116 -0.98 6.74 2.13
C PRO A 116 -1.07 5.45 2.92
N LEU A 117 -2.02 5.41 3.86
CA LEU A 117 -2.37 4.22 4.63
C LEU A 117 -3.83 3.86 4.37
N LEU A 118 -4.06 2.71 3.74
CA LEU A 118 -5.40 2.20 3.44
C LEU A 118 -5.67 0.97 4.31
N TYR A 119 -6.91 0.86 4.80
CA TYR A 119 -7.39 -0.34 5.49
C TYR A 119 -8.20 -1.20 4.53
N ALA A 120 -7.94 -2.50 4.52
CA ALA A 120 -8.64 -3.48 3.71
C ALA A 120 -9.18 -4.63 4.57
N GLU A 121 -10.31 -5.16 4.13
CA GLU A 121 -10.88 -6.39 4.66
C GLU A 121 -10.56 -7.53 3.69
N ASP A 122 -9.84 -8.52 4.18
CA ASP A 122 -9.29 -9.63 3.39
C ASP A 122 -10.13 -10.92 3.44
N GLN A 123 -11.12 -10.96 4.34
CA GLN A 123 -11.96 -12.14 4.59
C GLN A 123 -13.17 -12.23 3.65
N THR A 124 -13.66 -11.09 3.16
CA THR A 124 -14.86 -11.02 2.32
C THR A 124 -14.52 -10.61 0.89
N VAL A 125 -15.29 -11.13 -0.08
CA VAL A 125 -15.12 -10.79 -1.50
C VAL A 125 -15.37 -9.29 -1.72
N GLU A 126 -16.37 -8.72 -1.05
CA GLU A 126 -16.67 -7.29 -1.11
C GLU A 126 -15.54 -6.43 -0.52
N GLY A 127 -14.91 -6.89 0.57
CA GLY A 127 -13.73 -6.26 1.16
C GLY A 127 -12.56 -6.19 0.19
N VAL A 128 -12.28 -7.30 -0.49
CA VAL A 128 -11.23 -7.39 -1.51
C VAL A 128 -11.55 -6.45 -2.70
N ASN A 129 -12.80 -6.46 -3.18
CA ASN A 129 -13.25 -5.57 -4.26
C ASN A 129 -13.12 -4.09 -3.90
N THR A 130 -13.50 -3.73 -2.67
CA THR A 130 -13.37 -2.36 -2.16
C THR A 130 -11.90 -1.95 -2.05
N ALA A 131 -11.02 -2.84 -1.58
CA ALA A 131 -9.59 -2.59 -1.52
C ALA A 131 -8.98 -2.40 -2.92
N ALA A 132 -9.34 -3.27 -3.87
CA ALA A 132 -8.92 -3.17 -5.26
C ALA A 132 -9.34 -1.84 -5.89
N ALA A 133 -10.61 -1.45 -5.73
CA ALA A 133 -11.14 -0.20 -6.27
C ALA A 133 -10.42 1.04 -5.71
N ARG A 134 -10.10 1.03 -4.40
CA ARG A 134 -9.35 2.11 -3.75
C ARG A 134 -7.91 2.17 -4.26
N LEU A 135 -7.24 1.02 -4.39
CA LEU A 135 -5.89 0.96 -4.95
C LEU A 135 -5.85 1.41 -6.41
N LEU A 136 -6.82 1.01 -7.23
CA LEU A 136 -6.93 1.46 -8.61
C LEU A 136 -7.05 2.99 -8.70
N ARG A 137 -7.80 3.62 -7.79
CA ARG A 137 -7.88 5.08 -7.72
C ARG A 137 -6.53 5.71 -7.39
N VAL A 138 -5.80 5.16 -6.41
CA VAL A 138 -4.44 5.63 -6.09
C VAL A 138 -3.53 5.46 -7.30
N LEU A 139 -3.51 4.28 -7.90
CA LEU A 139 -2.71 3.95 -9.06
C LEU A 139 -2.97 4.87 -10.25
N LYS A 140 -4.23 5.18 -10.56
CA LYS A 140 -4.60 6.13 -11.62
C LYS A 140 -4.03 7.54 -11.36
N VAL A 141 -3.97 7.97 -10.10
CA VAL A 141 -3.38 9.25 -9.73
C VAL A 141 -1.85 9.20 -9.84
N THR A 142 -1.21 8.12 -9.40
CA THR A 142 0.26 8.00 -9.45
C THR A 142 0.79 7.80 -10.87
N ALA A 143 0.01 7.14 -11.73
CA ALA A 143 0.31 6.96 -13.15
C ALA A 143 -0.02 8.19 -14.02
N GLY A 144 -0.51 9.30 -13.43
CA GLY A 144 -0.81 10.53 -14.15
C GLY A 144 -2.05 10.45 -15.05
N LEU A 145 -2.95 9.48 -14.82
CA LEU A 145 -4.20 9.33 -15.55
C LEU A 145 -5.31 10.26 -15.04
N THR A 146 -5.06 10.98 -13.94
CA THR A 146 -6.00 11.94 -13.35
C THR A 146 -5.52 13.36 -13.66
N PRO A 147 -6.22 14.14 -14.51
CA PRO A 147 -5.71 15.43 -15.00
C PRO A 147 -5.40 16.48 -13.92
N TRP A 148 -6.09 16.41 -12.78
CA TRP A 148 -6.06 17.40 -11.71
C TRP A 148 -5.33 16.93 -10.45
N ALA A 149 -4.79 15.70 -10.44
CA ALA A 149 -4.12 15.13 -9.28
C ALA A 149 -2.90 14.32 -9.68
N THR A 150 -1.84 14.44 -8.88
CA THR A 150 -0.58 13.70 -9.04
C THR A 150 -0.29 12.86 -7.80
N GLY A 151 0.63 11.91 -7.87
CA GLY A 151 1.06 11.14 -6.69
C GLY A 151 1.48 12.03 -5.51
N LEU A 152 2.16 13.16 -5.76
CA LEU A 152 2.56 14.12 -4.74
C LEU A 152 1.37 14.84 -4.06
N SER A 153 0.27 15.07 -4.80
CA SER A 153 -0.96 15.57 -4.18
C SER A 153 -1.56 14.54 -3.22
N LEU A 154 -1.41 13.25 -3.54
CA LEU A 154 -1.98 12.16 -2.76
C LEU A 154 -1.25 11.97 -1.41
N SER A 155 0.07 12.13 -1.36
CA SER A 155 0.82 12.16 -0.09
C SER A 155 0.44 13.36 0.80
N THR A 156 -0.01 14.46 0.20
CA THR A 156 -0.51 15.63 0.94
C THR A 156 -1.93 15.42 1.46
N LEU A 157 -2.82 14.83 0.66
CA LEU A 157 -4.23 14.61 0.99
C LEU A 157 -4.46 13.41 1.93
N THR A 158 -3.61 12.40 1.87
CA THR A 158 -3.67 11.23 2.76
C THR A 158 -2.94 11.45 4.08
N ARG A 159 -2.53 12.70 4.34
CA ARG A 159 -2.16 13.18 5.65
C ARG A 159 -3.41 13.16 6.53
N CYS A 160 -3.77 11.97 7.01
CA CYS A 160 -4.68 11.87 8.14
C CYS A 160 -4.04 12.69 9.26
N THR A 161 -4.69 13.79 9.58
CA THR A 161 -4.52 14.51 10.83
C THR A 161 -4.42 13.47 11.93
N LEU A 162 -3.34 13.50 12.72
CA LEU A 162 -3.45 13.03 14.09
C LEU A 162 -4.72 13.70 14.61
N SER A 163 -5.77 12.93 14.91
CA SER A 163 -6.74 13.45 15.88
C SER A 163 -5.89 13.61 17.13
N SER A 164 -5.53 14.84 17.43
CA SER A 164 -4.99 15.25 18.71
C SER A 164 -6.10 15.10 19.74
N ASP A 165 -6.47 13.85 20.02
CA ASP A 165 -7.25 13.45 21.19
C ASP A 165 -6.24 12.64 22.02
N LEU A 166 -5.57 13.14 23.05
CA LEU A 166 -5.84 14.24 23.97
C LEU A 166 -4.49 14.83 24.41
N GLU A 167 -4.26 16.11 24.15
CA GLU A 167 -3.43 16.94 25.02
C GLU A 167 -4.37 18.05 25.50
N GLY A 168 -4.70 17.99 26.79
CA GLY A 168 -5.70 18.83 27.45
C GLY A 168 -5.63 18.56 28.96
N ASP A 169 -4.78 19.35 29.60
CA ASP A 169 -4.43 19.45 31.01
C ASP A 169 -5.60 19.95 31.91
N PHE A 170 -5.34 20.19 33.21
CA PHE A 170 -6.22 20.64 34.33
C PHE A 170 -7.02 19.50 35.03
N ASP A 171 -6.83 19.14 36.31
CA ASP A 171 -6.28 19.77 37.52
C ASP A 171 -5.51 18.72 38.37
#